data_AF-A0A951ULR8-F1
#
_entry.id   AF-A0A951ULR8-F1
#
_cell.length_a   1.000
_cell.length_b   1.000
_cell.length_c   1.000
_cell.angle_alpha   90.00
_cell.angle_beta   90.00
_cell.angle_gamma   90.00
#
_symmetry.space_group_name_H-M   'P 1'
#
loop_
_entity.id
_entity.type
_entity.pdbx_description
1 polymer ?
#
loop_
_entity_poly.entity_id
_entity_poly.type
_entity_poly.pdbx_seq_one_letter_code
_entity_poly.pdbx_strand_id
1 'polypeptide(L)' 'MGIFRSIKNAILYVSEGAFRLFSRDQDEYPKTGVQPFKGEPLSEWVADSSDRKSK' A
#
# COMPACT_ATOMS: atom_id res chain seq x y z
N MET A 1 -12.10 36.72 -18.82
CA MET A 1 -10.73 36.24 -19.11
C MET A 1 -9.91 35.89 -17.84
N GLY A 2 -10.53 35.52 -16.71
CA GLY A 2 -9.80 35.12 -15.49
C GLY A 2 -10.29 33.78 -14.93
N ILE A 3 -11.61 33.64 -14.81
CA ILE A 3 -12.27 32.42 -14.31
C ILE A 3 -11.94 31.19 -15.17
N PHE A 4 -11.97 31.32 -16.50
CA PHE A 4 -11.57 30.23 -17.41
C PHE A 4 -10.11 29.79 -17.22
N ARG A 5 -9.20 30.72 -16.90
CA ARG A 5 -7.79 30.41 -16.66
C ARG A 5 -7.62 29.67 -15.33
N SER A 6 -8.34 30.11 -14.29
CA SER A 6 -8.35 29.43 -12.99
C SER A 6 -8.91 28.01 -13.06
N ILE A 7 -10.02 27.82 -13.79
CA ILE A 7 -10.61 26.49 -14.01
C ILE A 7 -9.64 25.57 -14.75
N LYS A 8 -9.00 26.06 -15.82
CA LYS A 8 -7.99 25.28 -16.56
C LYS A 8 -6.84 24.83 -15.65
N ASN A 9 -6.33 25.74 -14.80
CA ASN A 9 -5.24 25.41 -13.88
C ASN A 9 -5.67 24.39 -12.83
N ALA A 10 -6.90 24.49 -12.31
CA ALA A 10 -7.43 23.52 -11.35
C ALA A 10 -7.57 22.12 -11.99
N ILE A 11 -8.10 22.04 -13.21
CA ILE A 11 -8.21 20.78 -13.95
C ILE A 11 -6.83 20.17 -14.18
N LEU A 12 -5.84 20.96 -14.62
CA LEU A 12 -4.47 20.49 -14.82
C LEU A 12 -3.89 19.91 -13.52
N TYR A 13 -4.00 20.64 -12.40
CA TYR A 13 -3.49 20.20 -11.11
C TYR A 13 -4.12 18.88 -10.63
N VAL A 14 -5.46 18.78 -10.68
CA VAL A 14 -6.16 17.56 -10.26
C VAL A 14 -5.84 16.39 -11.20
N SER A 15 -5.76 16.63 -12.51
CA SER A 15 -5.44 15.60 -13.49
C SER A 15 -4.02 15.05 -13.31
N GLU A 16 -3.06 15.89 -12.95
CA GLU A 16 -1.69 15.47 -12.67
C GLU A 16 -1.61 14.61 -11.41
N GLY A 17 -2.32 15.00 -10.34
CA GLY A 17 -2.42 14.21 -9.11
C GLY A 17 -3.10 12.85 -9.34
N ALA A 18 -4.20 12.85 -10.08
CA ALA A 18 -4.91 11.62 -10.47
C ALA A 18 -4.02 10.71 -11.32
N PHE A 19 -3.29 11.27 -12.30
CA PHE A 19 -2.36 10.51 -13.10
C PHE A 19 -1.28 9.87 -12.23
N ARG A 20 -0.68 10.59 -11.28
CA ARG A 20 0.33 10.01 -10.37
C ARG A 20 -0.23 8.88 -9.50
N LEU A 21 -1.43 9.06 -8.94
CA LEU A 21 -2.04 8.09 -8.03
C LEU A 21 -2.53 6.82 -8.73
N PHE A 22 -3.06 6.96 -9.94
CA PHE A 22 -3.67 5.84 -10.69
C PHE A 22 -2.82 5.35 -11.86
N SER A 23 -1.59 5.86 -12.00
CA SER A 23 -0.63 5.31 -12.96
C SER A 23 -0.13 3.96 -12.50
N ARG A 24 -0.17 2.98 -13.40
CA ARG A 24 0.34 1.62 -13.17
C ARG A 24 1.85 1.57 -12.92
N ASP A 25 2.57 2.64 -13.26
CA ASP A 25 4.03 2.67 -13.34
C ASP A 25 4.71 3.09 -12.02
N GLN A 26 3.97 3.70 -11.09
CA GLN A 26 4.49 4.18 -9.81
C GLN A 26 4.15 3.26 -8.63
N ASP A 27 3.64 2.07 -8.94
CA ASP A 27 3.35 1.07 -7.92
C ASP A 27 4.66 0.34 -7.60
N GLU A 28 5.41 0.83 -6.59
CA GLU A 28 6.66 0.24 -6.10
C GLU A 28 6.45 -1.09 -5.35
N TYR A 29 5.37 -1.82 -5.63
CA TYR A 29 5.24 -3.17 -5.09
C TYR A 29 6.26 -4.10 -5.78
N PRO A 30 7.02 -4.89 -5.00
CA PRO A 30 7.90 -5.87 -5.58
C PRO A 30 7.12 -6.82 -6.50
N LYS A 31 7.74 -7.21 -7.63
CA LYS A 31 7.15 -8.12 -8.63
C LYS A 31 6.68 -9.46 -8.04
N THR A 32 7.18 -9.79 -6.86
CA THR A 32 6.78 -10.94 -6.06
C THR A 32 6.29 -10.43 -4.71
N GLY A 33 5.16 -10.94 -4.24
CA GLY A 33 4.60 -10.65 -2.92
C GLY A 33 5.45 -11.28 -1.82
N VAL A 34 6.66 -10.77 -1.62
CA VAL A 34 7.52 -11.20 -0.52
C VAL A 34 7.01 -10.50 0.74
N GLN A 35 6.48 -11.28 1.68
CA GLN A 35 6.09 -10.78 2.99
C GLN A 35 7.32 -10.12 3.64
N PRO A 36 7.30 -8.81 3.95
CA PRO A 36 8.47 -8.11 4.49
C PRO A 36 8.76 -8.48 5.95
N PHE A 37 7.83 -9.19 6.60
CA PHE A 37 7.95 -9.62 7.98
C PHE A 37 8.53 -11.03 8.04
N LYS A 38 9.75 -11.17 8.56
CA LYS A 38 10.31 -12.44 9.04
C LYS A 38 9.77 -12.76 10.44
N GLY A 39 8.46 -12.63 10.64
CA GLY A 39 7.82 -13.02 11.90
C GLY A 39 7.60 -14.53 11.92
N GLU A 40 7.78 -15.16 13.08
CA GLU A 40 7.36 -16.54 13.26
C GLU A 40 5.86 -16.68 12.95
N PRO A 41 5.45 -17.69 12.18
CA PRO A 41 4.03 -17.91 11.90
C PRO A 41 3.29 -18.15 13.22
N LEU A 42 2.07 -17.60 13.34
CA LEU A 42 1.23 -17.72 14.54
C LEU A 42 1.06 -19.19 15.00
N SER A 43 1.12 -20.14 14.07
CA SER A 43 1.07 -21.57 14.36
C SER A 43 2.16 -22.06 15.32
N GLU A 44 3.35 -21.44 15.30
CA GLU A 44 4.49 -21.79 16.16
C GLU A 44 4.22 -21.37 17.62
N TRP A 45 3.64 -20.18 17.82
CA TRP A 45 3.20 -19.69 19.14
C TRP A 45 2.07 -20.53 19.74
N VAL A 46 1.12 -20.97 18.91
CA VAL A 46 0.00 -21.79 19.36
C VAL A 46 0.49 -23.18 19.80
N ALA A 47 1.44 -23.78 19.08
CA ALA A 47 2.01 -25.08 19.44
C ALA A 47 2.82 -25.06 20.75
N ASP A 48 3.65 -24.03 20.97
CA ASP A 48 4.43 -23.86 22.22
C ASP A 48 3.51 -23.67 23.44
N SER A 49 2.39 -22.98 23.28
CA SER A 49 1.45 -22.71 24.37
C SER A 49 0.62 -23.93 24.79
N SER A 50 0.42 -24.90 23.89
CA SER A 50 -0.27 -26.16 24.19
C SER A 50 0.61 -27.14 24.95
N ASP A 51 1.93 -27.12 24.73
CA ASP A 51 2.88 -28.02 25.40
C ASP A 51 3.12 -27.59 26.86
N ARG A 52 3.06 -26.28 27.14
CA ARG A 52 3.16 -25.74 28.51
C ARG A 52 1.94 -25.97 29.40
N LYS A 53 0.80 -26.41 28.86
CA LYS A 53 -0.37 -26.79 29.66
C LYS A 53 -0.38 -28.27 30.09
N SER A 54 0.60 -29.07 29.65
CA SER A 54 0.67 -30.50 29.95
C SER A 54 1.67 -30.87 31.07
N LYS A 55 2.01 -29.93 31.96
CA LYS A 55 2.90 -30.19 33.10
C LYS A 55 2.35 -29.64 34.40
#